data_AF-A0A7I8L6G3-F1
#
_entry.id   AF-A0A7I8L6G3-F1
#
_cell.length_a   1.000
_cell.length_b   1.000
_cell.length_c   1.000
_cell.angle_alpha   90.00
_cell.angle_beta   90.00
_cell.angle_gamma   90.00
#
_symmetry.space_group_name_H-M   'P 1'
#
loop_
_entity.id
_entity.type
_entity.pdbx_description
1 polymer ?
#
loop_
_entity_poly.entity_id
_entity_poly.type
_entity_poly.pdbx_seq_one_letter_code
_entity_poly.pdbx_strand_id
1 'polypeptide(L)'
;MNASAFEEFLVEEKRRELQKLAEEQAERERQAEEQRREEEERAGREADRAQARIEVEKRRQALYHFIRQAVPSVESLWHIEPTVFKEKDMVRIFYNRSSRPLAHATEIWLHGGYNKWTDGPSISERLSRSDKKDGDWWYADVIVPDRALVMDWVFADGPPKNARIYDNNNNQDFHAVVPNCISEEIFWADEEEYIYDKIQEERKLKVEAAKSKVSMGVTILAYLP
;
A
#
# COMPACT_ATOMS: atom_id res chain seq x y z
N MET A 1 -8.52 42.64 69.41
CA MET A 1 -7.42 41.99 68.68
C MET A 1 -6.13 42.72 69.03
N ASN A 2 -5.04 42.02 69.35
CA ASN A 2 -3.73 42.65 69.54
C ASN A 2 -3.00 42.74 68.19
N ALA A 3 -1.98 43.61 68.09
CA ALA A 3 -1.26 43.85 66.82
C ALA A 3 -0.60 42.58 66.24
N SER A 4 -0.12 41.68 67.10
CA SER A 4 0.53 40.42 66.71
C SER A 4 -0.41 39.43 66.03
N ALA A 5 -1.65 39.29 66.52
CA ALA A 5 -2.65 38.41 65.90
C ALA A 5 -3.12 38.93 64.53
N PHE A 6 -3.06 40.25 64.31
CA PHE A 6 -3.38 40.85 63.01
C PHE A 6 -2.24 40.64 62.00
N GLU A 7 -0.97 40.75 62.42
CA GLU A 7 0.18 40.44 61.56
C GLU A 7 0.23 38.96 61.15
N GLU A 8 -0.06 38.04 62.07
CA GLU A 8 -0.10 36.61 61.77
C GLU A 8 -1.21 36.26 60.76
N PHE A 9 -2.38 36.88 60.91
CA PHE A 9 -3.48 36.78 59.95
C PHE A 9 -3.07 37.25 58.54
N LEU A 10 -2.40 38.40 58.43
CA LEU A 10 -1.93 38.92 57.13
C LEU A 10 -0.90 37.99 56.46
N VAL A 11 -0.02 37.37 57.24
CA VAL A 11 0.96 36.40 56.72
C VAL A 11 0.26 35.14 56.20
N GLU A 12 -0.74 34.64 56.93
CA GLU A 12 -1.49 33.46 56.51
C GLU A 12 -2.35 33.74 55.27
N GLU A 13 -3.02 34.89 55.21
CA GLU A 13 -3.74 35.36 54.04
C GLU A 13 -2.81 35.45 52.83
N LYS A 14 -1.61 36.01 52.99
CA LYS A 14 -0.63 36.11 51.91
C LYS A 14 -0.14 34.74 51.42
N ARG A 15 0.04 33.77 52.31
CA ARG A 15 0.38 32.38 51.95
C ARG A 15 -0.74 31.72 51.14
N ARG A 16 -2.00 31.91 51.53
CA ARG A 16 -3.16 31.39 50.78
C ARG A 16 -3.26 31.99 49.39
N GLU A 17 -3.03 33.29 49.25
CA GLU A 17 -2.97 33.95 47.93
C GLU A 17 -1.87 33.37 47.04
N LEU A 18 -0.66 33.20 47.56
CA LEU A 18 0.47 32.65 46.82
C LEU A 18 0.23 31.19 46.41
N GLN A 19 -0.37 30.38 47.27
CA GLN A 19 -0.73 29.00 46.96
C GLN A 19 -1.78 28.95 45.84
N LYS A 20 -2.83 29.76 45.94
CA LYS A 20 -3.87 29.84 44.90
C LYS A 20 -3.27 30.27 43.55
N LEU A 21 -2.37 31.24 43.54
CA LEU A 21 -1.67 31.67 42.34
C LEU A 21 -0.80 30.54 41.75
N ALA A 22 -0.09 29.79 42.60
CA ALA A 22 0.71 28.65 42.17
C ALA A 22 -0.16 27.52 41.59
N GLU A 23 -1.32 27.24 42.19
CA GLU A 23 -2.29 26.27 41.69
C GLU A 23 -2.89 26.69 40.34
N GLU A 24 -3.29 27.95 40.20
CA GLU A 24 -3.78 28.52 38.94
C GLU A 24 -2.71 28.47 37.84
N GLN A 25 -1.45 28.75 38.18
CA GLN A 25 -0.35 28.69 37.23
C GLN A 25 -0.03 27.25 36.83
N ALA A 26 0.02 26.32 37.78
CA ALA A 26 0.22 24.90 37.49
C ALA A 26 -0.92 24.33 36.62
N GLU A 27 -2.16 24.78 36.83
CA GLU A 27 -3.29 24.39 35.98
C GLU A 27 -3.16 24.95 34.56
N ARG A 28 -2.78 26.22 34.41
CA ARG A 28 -2.50 26.80 33.08
C ARG A 28 -1.37 26.08 32.37
N GLU A 29 -0.31 25.71 33.07
CA GLU A 29 0.82 24.96 32.50
C GLU A 29 0.39 23.56 32.06
N ARG A 30 -0.45 22.86 32.85
CA ARG A 30 -1.04 21.57 32.46
C ARG A 30 -1.90 21.69 31.21
N GLN A 31 -2.79 22.67 31.15
CA GLN A 31 -3.65 22.91 29.99
C GLN A 31 -2.85 23.28 28.75
N ALA A 32 -1.82 24.12 28.88
CA ALA A 32 -0.95 24.49 27.78
C ALA A 32 -0.15 23.28 27.26
N GLU A 33 0.32 22.41 28.15
CA GLU A 33 1.01 21.18 27.79
C GLU A 33 0.08 20.17 27.08
N GLU A 34 -1.14 20.02 27.56
CA GLU A 34 -2.15 19.18 26.91
C GLU A 34 -2.50 19.70 25.50
N GLN A 35 -2.73 21.00 25.36
CA GLN A 35 -2.96 21.64 24.06
C GLN A 35 -1.79 21.42 23.09
N ARG A 36 -0.54 21.62 23.54
CA ARG A 36 0.65 21.36 22.72
C ARG A 36 0.68 19.91 22.23
N ARG A 37 0.37 18.94 23.10
CA ARG A 37 0.34 17.52 22.72
C ARG A 37 -0.74 17.21 21.70
N GLU A 38 -1.94 17.75 21.87
CA GLU A 38 -3.04 17.57 20.90
C GLU A 38 -2.71 18.20 19.54
N GLU A 39 -2.09 19.38 19.54
CA GLU A 39 -1.63 20.06 18.32
C GLU A 39 -0.54 19.27 17.60
N GLU A 40 0.46 18.77 18.34
CA GLU A 40 1.52 17.91 17.80
C GLU A 40 0.95 16.60 17.22
N GLU A 41 0.00 15.97 17.91
CA GLU A 41 -0.63 14.74 17.43
C GLU A 41 -1.46 15.00 16.16
N ARG A 42 -2.20 16.12 16.12
CA ARG A 42 -2.98 16.53 14.94
C ARG A 42 -2.06 16.84 13.76
N ALA A 43 -1.02 17.63 13.97
CA ALA A 43 -0.02 17.94 12.95
C ALA A 43 0.67 16.68 12.43
N GLY A 44 0.97 15.72 13.32
CA GLY A 44 1.50 14.42 12.93
C GLY A 44 0.54 13.64 12.04
N ARG A 45 -0.75 13.55 12.40
CA ARG A 45 -1.77 12.88 11.57
C ARG A 45 -1.93 13.57 10.20
N GLU A 46 -1.92 14.90 10.17
CA GLU A 46 -2.03 15.67 8.93
C GLU A 46 -0.81 15.45 8.02
N ALA A 47 0.41 15.42 8.60
CA ALA A 47 1.64 15.11 7.87
C ALA A 47 1.62 13.69 7.30
N ASP A 48 1.16 12.71 8.08
CA ASP A 48 1.03 11.31 7.63
C ASP A 48 0.00 11.21 6.48
N ARG A 49 -1.10 11.96 6.54
CA ARG A 49 -2.09 12.02 5.46
C ARG A 49 -1.54 12.68 4.20
N ALA A 50 -0.79 13.77 4.35
CA ALA A 50 -0.13 14.44 3.23
C ALA A 50 0.89 13.51 2.56
N GLN A 51 1.66 12.74 3.35
CA GLN A 51 2.59 11.75 2.85
C GLN A 51 1.86 10.63 2.07
N ALA A 52 0.73 10.13 2.58
CA ALA A 52 -0.08 9.13 1.88
C ALA A 52 -0.57 9.65 0.51
N ARG A 53 -1.05 10.90 0.45
CA ARG A 53 -1.48 11.53 -0.82
C ARG A 53 -0.37 11.63 -1.86
N ILE A 54 0.83 12.01 -1.44
CA ILE A 54 1.99 12.09 -2.34
C ILE A 54 2.34 10.71 -2.90
N GLU A 55 2.34 9.68 -2.06
CA GLU A 55 2.64 8.31 -2.47
C GLU A 55 1.56 7.75 -3.41
N VAL A 56 0.27 7.96 -3.10
CA VAL A 56 -0.84 7.59 -4.00
C VAL A 56 -0.71 8.27 -5.35
N GLU A 57 -0.44 9.57 -5.38
CA GLU A 57 -0.30 10.30 -6.63
C GLU A 57 0.85 9.76 -7.48
N LYS A 58 1.97 9.41 -6.84
CA LYS A 58 3.12 8.79 -7.51
C LYS A 58 2.76 7.43 -8.10
N ARG A 59 2.08 6.57 -7.33
CA ARG A 59 1.60 5.25 -7.81
C ARG A 59 0.61 5.40 -8.96
N ARG A 60 -0.32 6.34 -8.83
CA ARG A 60 -1.32 6.69 -9.85
C ARG A 60 -0.68 7.13 -11.16
N GLN A 61 0.26 8.05 -11.12
CA GLN A 61 1.00 8.49 -12.31
C GLN A 61 1.78 7.34 -12.96
N ALA A 62 2.47 6.53 -12.16
CA ALA A 62 3.22 5.38 -12.65
C ALA A 62 2.32 4.33 -13.32
N LEU A 63 1.12 4.11 -12.79
CA LEU A 63 0.14 3.19 -13.36
C LEU A 63 -0.47 3.74 -14.65
N TYR A 64 -0.90 5.01 -14.68
CA TYR A 64 -1.46 5.60 -15.90
C TYR A 64 -0.45 5.68 -17.05
N HIS A 65 0.80 6.00 -16.75
CA HIS A 65 1.85 6.00 -17.77
C HIS A 65 1.95 4.63 -18.46
N PHE A 66 1.76 3.56 -17.70
CA PHE A 66 1.79 2.19 -18.19
C PHE A 66 0.51 1.77 -18.90
N ILE A 67 -0.67 2.07 -18.33
CA ILE A 67 -1.97 1.82 -18.97
C ILE A 67 -2.03 2.45 -20.37
N ARG A 68 -1.47 3.66 -20.55
CA ARG A 68 -1.40 4.32 -21.85
C ARG A 68 -0.55 3.59 -22.90
N GLN A 69 0.36 2.74 -22.47
CA GLN A 69 1.20 1.92 -23.34
C GLN A 69 0.57 0.55 -23.62
N ALA A 70 -0.46 0.18 -22.86
CA ALA A 70 -1.15 -1.09 -23.03
C ALA A 70 -1.95 -1.14 -24.33
N VAL A 71 -1.80 -2.25 -25.05
CA VAL A 71 -2.59 -2.56 -26.24
C VAL A 71 -3.67 -3.60 -25.89
N PRO A 72 -4.88 -3.51 -26.47
CA PRO A 72 -5.96 -4.43 -26.14
C PRO A 72 -5.72 -5.86 -26.67
N SER A 73 -4.93 -5.97 -27.75
CA SER A 73 -4.47 -7.24 -28.32
C SER A 73 -3.34 -6.97 -29.32
N VAL A 74 -2.66 -8.03 -29.73
CA VAL A 74 -1.72 -8.03 -30.85
C VAL A 74 -2.11 -9.19 -31.75
N GLU A 75 -2.66 -8.88 -32.94
CA GLU A 75 -3.36 -9.81 -33.85
C GLU A 75 -2.67 -11.18 -34.00
N SER A 76 -1.35 -11.20 -34.18
CA SER A 76 -0.57 -12.42 -34.43
C SER A 76 0.13 -13.00 -33.20
N LEU A 77 -0.08 -12.43 -32.01
CA LEU A 77 0.65 -12.80 -30.79
C LEU A 77 -0.26 -13.16 -29.62
N TRP A 78 -1.24 -12.32 -29.28
CA TRP A 78 -2.12 -12.56 -28.14
C TRP A 78 -3.41 -11.74 -28.23
N HIS A 79 -4.49 -12.23 -27.63
CA HIS A 79 -5.75 -11.50 -27.46
C HIS A 79 -6.52 -12.04 -26.24
N ILE A 80 -7.55 -11.30 -25.82
CA ILE A 80 -8.41 -11.66 -24.69
C ILE A 80 -9.88 -11.65 -25.09
N GLU A 81 -10.65 -12.62 -24.62
CA GLU A 81 -12.09 -12.75 -24.86
C GLU A 81 -12.85 -13.02 -23.55
N PRO A 82 -13.96 -12.31 -23.25
CA PRO A 82 -14.47 -11.15 -23.96
C PRO A 82 -13.52 -9.94 -23.85
N THR A 83 -13.65 -8.96 -24.74
CA THR A 83 -12.86 -7.72 -24.70
C THR A 83 -13.38 -6.69 -23.70
N VAL A 84 -14.57 -6.93 -23.14
CA VAL A 84 -15.21 -6.11 -22.10
C VAL A 84 -15.50 -7.01 -20.91
N PHE A 85 -14.87 -6.72 -19.77
CA PHE A 85 -14.91 -7.52 -18.55
C PHE A 85 -14.58 -6.65 -17.33
N LYS A 86 -14.83 -7.18 -16.13
CA LYS A 86 -14.51 -6.57 -14.84
C LYS A 86 -13.85 -7.56 -13.89
N GLU A 87 -13.52 -7.13 -12.67
CA GLU A 87 -13.05 -8.02 -11.62
C GLU A 87 -14.00 -9.21 -11.41
N LYS A 88 -13.42 -10.37 -11.10
CA LYS A 88 -14.12 -11.65 -10.85
C LYS A 88 -14.79 -12.26 -12.08
N ASP A 89 -14.83 -11.58 -13.22
CA ASP A 89 -15.22 -12.21 -14.48
C ASP A 89 -14.17 -13.24 -14.89
N MET A 90 -14.60 -14.23 -15.64
CA MET A 90 -13.71 -15.18 -16.31
C MET A 90 -13.41 -14.67 -17.72
N VAL A 91 -12.12 -14.54 -18.03
CA VAL A 91 -11.61 -14.14 -19.35
C VAL A 91 -10.74 -15.24 -19.92
N ARG A 92 -10.78 -15.40 -21.24
CA ARG A 92 -9.91 -16.31 -21.98
C ARG A 92 -8.77 -15.53 -22.60
N ILE A 93 -7.55 -15.86 -22.21
CA ILE A 93 -6.33 -15.26 -22.78
C ILE A 93 -5.75 -16.23 -23.79
N PHE A 94 -5.61 -15.77 -25.03
CA PHE A 94 -5.00 -16.52 -26.13
C PHE A 94 -3.56 -16.09 -26.37
N TYR A 95 -2.71 -17.06 -26.70
CA TYR A 95 -1.30 -16.89 -27.00
C TYR A 95 -0.95 -17.67 -28.26
N ASN A 96 -0.37 -16.99 -29.25
CA ASN A 96 0.22 -17.63 -30.42
C ASN A 96 1.72 -17.77 -30.19
N ARG A 97 2.17 -19.00 -29.94
CA ARG A 97 3.59 -19.27 -29.67
C ARG A 97 4.47 -19.33 -30.94
N SER A 98 3.86 -19.16 -32.11
CA SER A 98 4.60 -19.22 -33.39
C SER A 98 5.71 -18.18 -33.39
N SER A 99 6.95 -18.63 -33.63
CA SER A 99 8.15 -17.76 -33.63
C SER A 99 8.43 -17.05 -32.30
N ARG A 100 7.98 -17.64 -31.18
CA ARG A 100 8.23 -17.16 -29.81
C ARG A 100 9.17 -18.09 -29.04
N PRO A 101 9.69 -17.68 -27.87
CA PRO A 101 10.57 -18.53 -27.05
C PRO A 101 10.00 -19.91 -26.71
N LEU A 102 8.67 -20.04 -26.68
CA LEU A 102 7.95 -21.27 -26.33
C LEU A 102 7.52 -22.11 -27.53
N ALA A 103 8.04 -21.86 -28.73
CA ALA A 103 7.64 -22.56 -29.97
C ALA A 103 7.78 -24.10 -29.91
N HIS A 104 8.70 -24.60 -29.09
CA HIS A 104 8.96 -26.05 -28.92
C HIS A 104 8.52 -26.60 -27.56
N ALA A 105 7.89 -25.79 -26.71
CA ALA A 105 7.42 -26.23 -25.41
C ALA A 105 6.30 -27.29 -25.59
N THR A 106 6.29 -28.34 -24.78
CA THR A 106 5.20 -29.33 -24.79
C THR A 106 4.06 -28.93 -23.85
N GLU A 107 4.35 -28.04 -22.92
CA GLU A 107 3.45 -27.51 -21.92
C GLU A 107 3.63 -26.00 -21.85
N ILE A 108 2.54 -25.26 -21.69
CA ILE A 108 2.57 -23.80 -21.60
C ILE A 108 1.75 -23.37 -20.40
N TRP A 109 2.28 -22.44 -19.63
CA TRP A 109 1.64 -21.85 -18.46
C TRP A 109 1.60 -20.34 -18.59
N LEU A 110 0.51 -19.75 -18.09
CA LEU A 110 0.39 -18.34 -17.83
C LEU A 110 0.72 -18.13 -16.36
N HIS A 111 1.76 -17.34 -16.07
CA HIS A 111 2.01 -16.81 -14.74
C HIS A 111 1.63 -15.35 -14.76
N GLY A 112 0.70 -14.95 -13.91
CA GLY A 112 0.14 -13.62 -13.93
C GLY A 112 0.01 -12.98 -12.56
N GLY A 113 -0.25 -11.69 -12.58
CA GLY A 113 -0.53 -10.83 -11.46
C GLY A 113 -1.37 -9.65 -11.96
N TYR A 114 -1.37 -8.57 -11.20
CA TYR A 114 -2.11 -7.37 -11.54
C TYR A 114 -1.42 -6.12 -11.02
N ASN A 115 -1.83 -4.97 -11.58
CA ASN A 115 -1.39 -3.64 -11.20
C ASN A 115 0.15 -3.54 -11.11
N LYS A 116 0.88 -3.98 -12.13
CA LYS A 116 2.35 -4.08 -12.17
C LYS A 116 2.93 -5.01 -11.12
N TRP A 117 2.35 -6.20 -10.97
CA TRP A 117 2.81 -7.22 -10.02
C TRP A 117 2.88 -6.70 -8.57
N THR A 118 1.95 -5.81 -8.17
CA THR A 118 1.99 -5.14 -6.85
C THR A 118 2.08 -6.13 -5.70
N ASP A 119 1.32 -7.22 -5.77
CA ASP A 119 1.30 -8.30 -4.78
C ASP A 119 2.10 -9.55 -5.22
N GLY A 120 2.92 -9.40 -6.28
CA GLY A 120 3.62 -10.49 -6.94
C GLY A 120 2.70 -11.38 -7.82
N PRO A 121 3.22 -12.53 -8.31
CA PRO A 121 2.43 -13.46 -9.11
C PRO A 121 1.31 -14.11 -8.28
N SER A 122 0.08 -13.96 -8.74
CA SER A 122 -1.15 -14.45 -8.09
C SER A 122 -2.00 -15.37 -8.98
N ILE A 123 -1.64 -15.48 -10.26
CA ILE A 123 -2.33 -16.29 -11.28
C ILE A 123 -1.35 -17.33 -11.81
N SER A 124 -1.80 -18.58 -11.93
CA SER A 124 -1.00 -19.67 -12.48
C SER A 124 -1.90 -20.67 -13.21
N GLU A 125 -2.03 -20.53 -14.52
CA GLU A 125 -2.93 -21.35 -15.32
C GLU A 125 -2.21 -22.10 -16.43
N ARG A 126 -2.53 -23.38 -16.60
CA ARG A 126 -2.01 -24.17 -17.72
C ARG A 126 -2.84 -23.87 -18.97
N LEU A 127 -2.16 -23.60 -20.08
CA LEU A 127 -2.85 -23.38 -21.34
C LEU A 127 -3.25 -24.70 -22.01
N SER A 128 -4.38 -24.65 -22.70
CA SER A 128 -4.85 -25.68 -23.62
C SER A 128 -4.64 -25.24 -25.07
N ARG A 129 -4.38 -26.19 -25.96
CA ARG A 129 -4.26 -25.90 -27.39
C ARG A 129 -5.62 -25.49 -27.96
N SER A 130 -5.64 -24.49 -28.83
CA SER A 130 -6.84 -24.04 -29.56
C SER A 130 -6.97 -24.77 -30.91
N ASP A 131 -8.20 -24.93 -31.37
CA ASP A 131 -8.51 -25.45 -32.71
C ASP A 131 -8.44 -24.38 -33.83
N LYS A 132 -8.11 -23.12 -33.48
CA LYS A 132 -7.89 -22.03 -34.45
C LYS A 132 -6.80 -22.44 -35.46
N LYS A 133 -7.12 -22.35 -36.76
CA LYS A 133 -6.26 -22.87 -37.86
C LYS A 133 -5.23 -21.87 -38.39
N ASP A 134 -5.30 -20.61 -37.94
CA ASP A 134 -4.49 -19.48 -38.39
C ASP A 134 -3.24 -19.24 -37.52
N GLY A 135 -2.84 -20.22 -36.70
CA GLY A 135 -1.63 -20.15 -35.88
C GLY A 135 -1.54 -21.29 -34.89
N ASP A 136 -0.40 -21.39 -34.19
CA ASP A 136 -0.25 -22.30 -33.04
C ASP A 136 -0.78 -21.62 -31.77
N TRP A 137 -2.11 -21.48 -31.73
CA TRP A 137 -2.84 -20.81 -30.66
C TRP A 137 -3.07 -21.71 -29.46
N TRP A 138 -2.83 -21.16 -28.29
CA TRP A 138 -3.08 -21.75 -26.98
C TRP A 138 -3.90 -20.78 -26.14
N TYR A 139 -4.64 -21.25 -25.15
CA TYR A 139 -5.43 -20.38 -24.28
C TYR A 139 -5.54 -20.89 -22.86
N ALA A 140 -5.78 -19.96 -21.92
CA ALA A 140 -6.17 -20.27 -20.55
C ALA A 140 -7.39 -19.43 -20.17
N ASP A 141 -8.27 -20.02 -19.36
CA ASP A 141 -9.37 -19.29 -18.73
C ASP A 141 -8.87 -18.77 -17.37
N VAL A 142 -8.93 -17.47 -17.16
CA VAL A 142 -8.37 -16.76 -16.01
C VAL A 142 -9.48 -15.98 -15.33
N ILE A 143 -9.56 -16.06 -14.01
CA ILE A 143 -10.44 -15.20 -13.21
C ILE A 143 -9.71 -13.88 -12.99
N VAL A 144 -10.34 -12.76 -13.38
CA VAL A 144 -9.78 -11.43 -13.20
C VAL A 144 -9.66 -11.15 -11.69
N PRO A 145 -8.46 -10.82 -11.16
CA PRO A 145 -8.28 -10.54 -9.74
C PRO A 145 -9.16 -9.41 -9.23
N ASP A 146 -9.48 -9.45 -7.93
CA ASP A 146 -10.18 -8.34 -7.29
C ASP A 146 -9.32 -7.07 -7.33
N ARG A 147 -9.96 -5.90 -7.52
CA ARG A 147 -9.28 -4.59 -7.63
C ARG A 147 -8.22 -4.49 -8.74
N ALA A 148 -8.24 -5.37 -9.75
CA ALA A 148 -7.34 -5.25 -10.90
C ALA A 148 -7.76 -4.09 -11.81
N LEU A 149 -6.84 -3.14 -12.03
CA LEU A 149 -6.94 -2.11 -13.08
C LEU A 149 -6.24 -2.57 -14.36
N VAL A 150 -5.17 -3.35 -14.20
CA VAL A 150 -4.45 -4.03 -15.28
C VAL A 150 -4.11 -5.45 -14.83
N MET A 151 -4.27 -6.41 -15.72
CA MET A 151 -3.69 -7.75 -15.57
C MET A 151 -2.31 -7.77 -16.22
N ASP A 152 -1.33 -8.38 -15.57
CA ASP A 152 0.03 -8.56 -16.05
C ASP A 152 0.33 -10.06 -16.11
N TRP A 153 1.00 -10.53 -17.16
CA TRP A 153 1.39 -11.94 -17.23
C TRP A 153 2.61 -12.19 -18.12
N VAL A 154 3.19 -13.37 -17.93
CA VAL A 154 4.20 -13.98 -18.80
C VAL A 154 3.77 -15.40 -19.14
N PHE A 155 4.28 -15.92 -20.25
CA PHE A 155 4.12 -17.34 -20.58
C PHE A 155 5.39 -18.10 -20.22
N ALA A 156 5.24 -19.36 -19.83
CA ALA A 156 6.35 -20.23 -19.43
C ALA A 156 6.16 -21.67 -19.91
N ASP A 157 7.24 -22.46 -19.93
CA ASP A 157 7.25 -23.88 -20.33
C ASP A 157 6.87 -24.87 -19.20
N GLY A 158 6.35 -24.36 -18.09
CA GLY A 158 5.96 -25.18 -16.93
C GLY A 158 5.36 -24.33 -15.80
N PRO A 159 4.87 -24.97 -14.73
CA PRO A 159 4.28 -24.26 -13.60
C PRO A 159 5.33 -23.47 -12.80
N PRO A 160 4.90 -22.60 -11.87
CA PRO A 160 5.80 -21.87 -10.99
C PRO A 160 6.80 -22.81 -10.30
N LYS A 161 8.06 -22.36 -10.18
CA LYS A 161 9.23 -23.11 -9.66
C LYS A 161 9.79 -24.22 -10.57
N ASN A 162 9.04 -24.68 -11.58
CA ASN A 162 9.50 -25.72 -12.51
C ASN A 162 9.78 -25.20 -13.93
N ALA A 163 9.25 -24.03 -14.27
CA ALA A 163 9.54 -23.34 -15.52
C ALA A 163 11.04 -22.99 -15.68
N ARG A 164 11.53 -23.08 -16.92
CA ARG A 164 12.91 -22.77 -17.32
C ARG A 164 12.96 -21.75 -18.45
N ILE A 165 11.99 -21.78 -19.35
CA ILE A 165 11.90 -20.87 -20.50
C ILE A 165 10.68 -19.99 -20.31
N TYR A 166 10.86 -18.70 -20.54
CA TYR A 166 9.82 -17.69 -20.44
C TYR A 166 9.70 -16.89 -21.73
N ASP A 167 8.47 -16.57 -22.12
CA ASP A 167 8.18 -15.46 -23.01
C ASP A 167 7.61 -14.33 -22.15
N ASN A 168 8.44 -13.30 -21.92
CA ASN A 168 8.08 -12.08 -21.21
C ASN A 168 7.94 -10.88 -22.16
N ASN A 169 7.62 -11.15 -23.43
CA ASN A 169 7.41 -10.14 -24.44
C ASN A 169 8.56 -9.12 -24.58
N ASN A 170 9.80 -9.62 -24.62
CA ASN A 170 11.01 -8.79 -24.68
C ASN A 170 11.14 -7.83 -23.48
N ASN A 171 10.91 -8.35 -22.27
CA ASN A 171 10.91 -7.61 -20.99
C ASN A 171 9.82 -6.55 -20.85
N GLN A 172 8.77 -6.58 -21.68
CA GLN A 172 7.61 -5.70 -21.53
C GLN A 172 6.46 -6.36 -20.78
N ASP A 173 6.56 -7.68 -20.55
CA ASP A 173 5.48 -8.55 -20.14
C ASP A 173 4.27 -8.44 -21.09
N PHE A 174 3.26 -9.26 -20.84
CA PHE A 174 1.96 -9.10 -21.47
C PHE A 174 1.03 -8.42 -20.47
N HIS A 175 0.14 -7.57 -20.97
CA HIS A 175 -0.75 -6.80 -20.11
C HIS A 175 -2.06 -6.46 -20.81
N ALA A 176 -3.14 -6.41 -20.05
CA ALA A 176 -4.46 -5.99 -20.50
C ALA A 176 -5.14 -5.12 -19.44
N VAL A 177 -5.63 -3.96 -19.87
CA VAL A 177 -6.44 -3.07 -19.02
C VAL A 177 -7.78 -3.75 -18.72
N VAL A 178 -8.24 -3.66 -17.47
CA VAL A 178 -9.56 -4.13 -17.06
C VAL A 178 -10.59 -3.02 -17.33
N PRO A 179 -11.45 -3.15 -18.37
CA PRO A 179 -12.23 -2.01 -18.86
C PRO A 179 -13.31 -1.52 -17.90
N ASN A 180 -13.96 -2.43 -17.17
CA ASN A 180 -15.04 -2.13 -16.24
C ASN A 180 -14.61 -2.34 -14.77
N CYS A 181 -13.42 -1.86 -14.41
CA CYS A 181 -12.93 -1.92 -13.04
C CYS A 181 -13.74 -1.01 -12.08
N ILE A 182 -13.52 -1.20 -10.78
CA ILE A 182 -13.96 -0.26 -9.74
C ILE A 182 -13.63 1.19 -10.13
N SER A 183 -14.51 2.14 -9.79
CA SER A 183 -14.26 3.56 -10.05
C SER A 183 -12.87 3.96 -9.57
N GLU A 184 -12.08 4.58 -10.45
CA GLU A 184 -10.71 5.01 -10.15
C GLU A 184 -10.67 5.91 -8.91
N GLU A 185 -11.68 6.76 -8.72
CA GLU A 185 -11.80 7.62 -7.54
C GLU A 185 -11.90 6.80 -6.24
N ILE A 186 -12.72 5.75 -6.25
CA ILE A 186 -12.89 4.85 -5.09
C ILE A 186 -11.61 4.05 -4.87
N PHE A 187 -11.00 3.51 -5.93
CA PHE A 187 -9.75 2.76 -5.84
C PHE A 187 -8.65 3.60 -5.19
N TRP A 188 -8.42 4.82 -5.68
CA TRP A 188 -7.35 5.68 -5.18
C TRP A 188 -7.64 6.24 -3.78
N ALA A 189 -8.91 6.45 -3.42
CA ALA A 189 -9.30 6.81 -2.05
C ALA A 189 -8.99 5.68 -1.06
N ASP A 190 -9.32 4.43 -1.42
CA ASP A 190 -9.00 3.25 -0.60
C ASP A 190 -7.49 3.04 -0.48
N GLU A 191 -6.73 3.24 -1.57
CA GLU A 191 -5.26 3.19 -1.53
C GLU A 191 -4.66 4.28 -0.64
N GLU A 192 -5.23 5.50 -0.63
CA GLU A 192 -4.80 6.57 0.28
C GLU A 192 -5.01 6.17 1.73
N GLU A 193 -6.17 5.59 2.05
CA GLU A 193 -6.47 5.12 3.41
C GLU A 193 -5.51 4.00 3.84
N TYR A 194 -5.30 3.00 2.98
CA TYR A 194 -4.39 1.90 3.26
C TYR A 194 -2.95 2.37 3.51
N ILE A 195 -2.45 3.29 2.70
CA ILE A 195 -1.11 3.85 2.87
C ILE A 195 -1.04 4.70 4.15
N TYR A 196 -2.07 5.48 4.44
CA TYR A 196 -2.16 6.26 5.67
C TYR A 196 -2.11 5.37 6.92
N ASP A 197 -2.91 4.30 6.96
CA ASP A 197 -2.92 3.35 8.08
C ASP A 197 -1.56 2.70 8.27
N LYS A 198 -0.90 2.29 7.18
CA LYS A 198 0.45 1.73 7.23
C LYS A 198 1.47 2.72 7.81
N ILE A 199 1.42 3.99 7.40
CA ILE A 199 2.29 5.05 7.95
C ILE A 199 2.04 5.21 9.45
N GLN A 200 0.78 5.21 9.88
CA GLN A 200 0.40 5.28 11.30
C GLN A 200 0.97 4.11 12.11
N GLU A 201 0.86 2.89 11.61
CA GLU A 201 1.41 1.69 12.25
C GLU A 201 2.93 1.76 12.37
N GLU A 202 3.63 2.10 11.30
CA GLU A 202 5.09 2.26 11.33
C GLU A 202 5.54 3.33 12.33
N ARG A 203 4.79 4.43 12.44
CA ARG A 203 5.05 5.48 13.42
C ARG A 203 4.87 4.97 14.85
N LYS A 204 3.79 4.25 15.14
CA LYS A 204 3.55 3.62 16.45
C LYS A 204 4.69 2.69 16.83
N LEU A 205 5.10 1.81 15.91
CA LEU A 205 6.23 0.89 16.12
C LEU A 205 7.54 1.63 16.39
N LYS A 206 7.82 2.73 15.66
CA LYS A 206 9.02 3.57 15.89
C LYS A 206 9.00 4.23 17.27
N VAL A 207 7.84 4.74 17.71
CA VAL A 207 7.68 5.34 19.05
C VAL A 207 7.87 4.29 20.15
N GLU A 208 7.28 3.11 20.00
CA GLU A 208 7.45 2.00 20.96
C GLU A 208 8.90 1.52 21.03
N ALA A 209 9.57 1.41 19.89
CA ALA A 209 10.99 1.06 19.83
C ALA A 209 11.87 2.12 20.50
N ALA A 210 11.56 3.42 20.33
CA ALA A 210 12.27 4.50 20.99
C ALA A 210 12.09 4.47 22.52
N LYS A 211 10.85 4.27 23.00
CA LYS A 211 10.55 4.12 24.43
C LYS A 211 11.31 2.93 25.05
N SER A 212 11.35 1.80 24.35
CA SER A 212 12.07 0.60 24.79
C SER A 212 13.58 0.83 24.89
N LYS A 213 14.18 1.54 23.93
CA LYS A 213 15.60 1.91 23.96
C LYS A 213 15.94 2.83 25.13
N VAL A 214 15.08 3.83 25.41
CA VAL A 214 15.26 4.72 26.57
C VAL A 214 15.18 3.93 27.88
N SER A 215 14.20 3.03 28.02
CA SER A 215 14.05 2.18 29.20
C SER A 215 15.28 1.27 29.43
N MET A 216 15.80 0.63 28.38
CA MET A 216 17.04 -0.15 28.49
C MET A 216 18.26 0.72 28.85
N GLY A 217 18.38 1.92 28.26
CA GLY A 217 19.47 2.85 28.56
C GLY A 217 19.45 3.35 30.00
N VAL A 218 18.28 3.68 30.54
CA VAL A 218 18.09 4.07 31.95
C VAL A 218 18.43 2.91 32.88
N THR A 219 18.05 1.68 32.51
CA THR A 219 18.41 0.48 33.27
C THR A 219 19.92 0.26 33.30
N ILE A 220 20.63 0.43 32.18
CA ILE A 220 22.08 0.28 32.13
C ILE A 220 22.80 1.36 32.95
N LEU A 221 22.34 2.62 32.90
CA LEU A 221 22.92 3.72 33.69
C LEU A 221 22.71 3.55 35.20
N ALA A 222 21.62 2.90 35.64
CA ALA A 222 21.37 2.61 37.04
C ALA A 222 22.27 1.49 37.63
N TYR A 223 23.01 0.77 36.77
CA TYR A 223 23.91 -0.34 37.15
C TYR A 223 25.39 -0.08 36.82
N LEU A 224 25.77 1.13 36.41
CA LEU A 224 27.17 1.53 36.27
C LEU A 224 27.72 1.99 37.65
N PRO A 225 28.85 1.45 38.12
CA PRO A 225 29.43 1.76 39.43
C PRO A 225 30.03 3.17 39.53
#